data_AF-R9AY18-F1
#
_entry.id   AF-R9AY18-F1
#
_cell.length_a   1.000
_cell.length_b   1.000
_cell.length_c   1.000
_cell.angle_alpha   90.00
_cell.angle_beta   90.00
_cell.angle_gamma   90.00
#
_symmetry.space_group_name_H-M   'P 1'
#
loop_
_entity.id
_entity.type
_entity.pdbx_description
1 polymer ?
#
loop_
_entity_poly.entity_id
_entity_poly.type
_entity_poly.pdbx_seq_one_letter_code
_entity_poly.pdbx_strand_id
1 'polypeptide(L)'
;MSLKHRRIKKQLRDNRFSINLTNDETDLLTAASNMLGIEISVLIRQMAMKQAIHTLVDDSEDDFNLYEFLSEGANKQLSRS
;
A
#
# COMPACT_ATOMS: atom_id res chain seq x y z
N MET A 1 -38.07 9.71 -28.06
CA MET A 1 -37.73 9.11 -26.76
C MET A 1 -36.51 9.84 -26.20
N SER A 2 -36.65 10.58 -25.10
CA SER A 2 -35.55 11.35 -24.49
C SER A 2 -34.70 10.44 -23.60
N LEU A 3 -33.41 10.31 -23.91
CA LEU A 3 -32.43 9.59 -23.11
C LEU A 3 -32.14 10.42 -21.84
N LYS A 4 -32.87 10.15 -20.76
CA LYS A 4 -32.55 10.70 -19.44
C LYS A 4 -31.14 10.22 -19.05
N HIS A 5 -30.17 11.13 -19.10
CA HIS A 5 -28.83 10.90 -18.56
C HIS A 5 -28.94 10.49 -17.10
N ARG A 6 -28.68 9.22 -16.80
CA ARG A 6 -28.52 8.74 -15.42
C ARG A 6 -27.36 9.53 -14.83
N ARG A 7 -27.63 10.43 -13.88
CA ARG A 7 -26.58 11.06 -13.06
C ARG A 7 -25.91 9.96 -12.26
N ILE A 8 -24.84 9.38 -12.78
CA ILE A 8 -23.97 8.49 -12.02
C ILE A 8 -23.38 9.35 -10.90
N LYS A 9 -23.81 9.11 -9.67
CA LYS A 9 -23.30 9.79 -8.49
C LYS A 9 -21.82 9.40 -8.38
N LYS A 10 -20.91 10.33 -8.72
CA LYS A 10 -19.46 10.12 -8.60
C LYS A 10 -19.19 9.60 -7.20
N GLN A 11 -18.61 8.40 -7.07
CA GLN A 11 -18.21 7.90 -5.76
C GLN A 11 -17.17 8.88 -5.19
N LEU A 12 -17.39 9.36 -3.97
CA LEU A 12 -16.60 10.41 -3.31
C LEU A 12 -15.13 10.04 -3.00
N ARG A 13 -14.65 8.87 -3.42
CA ARG A 13 -13.29 8.40 -3.15
C ARG A 13 -12.68 7.89 -4.45
N ASP A 14 -12.05 8.80 -5.18
CA ASP A 14 -11.39 8.51 -6.47
C ASP A 14 -10.21 7.52 -6.34
N ASN A 15 -9.74 7.24 -5.10
CA ASN A 15 -8.60 6.36 -4.82
C ASN A 15 -9.00 5.20 -3.89
N ARG A 16 -9.69 4.20 -4.44
CA ARG A 16 -9.96 2.92 -3.76
C ARG A 16 -8.95 1.88 -4.22
N PHE A 17 -8.29 1.25 -3.27
CA PHE A 17 -7.38 0.12 -3.51
C PHE A 17 -7.96 -1.11 -2.83
N SER A 18 -8.06 -2.19 -3.60
CA SER A 18 -8.35 -3.51 -3.05
C SER A 18 -7.04 -4.15 -2.63
N ILE A 19 -7.02 -4.71 -1.42
CA ILE A 19 -5.90 -5.48 -0.90
C ILE A 19 -6.40 -6.89 -0.62
N ASN A 20 -5.57 -7.88 -0.94
CA ASN A 20 -5.83 -9.25 -0.56
C ASN A 20 -5.08 -9.51 0.73
N LEU A 21 -5.76 -10.13 1.69
CA LEU A 21 -5.21 -10.51 2.98
C LEU A 21 -5.31 -12.02 3.12
N THR A 22 -4.32 -12.61 3.77
CA THR A 22 -4.39 -13.96 4.31
C THR A 22 -5.34 -14.00 5.51
N ASN A 23 -5.68 -15.22 5.96
CA ASN A 23 -6.53 -15.38 7.14
C ASN A 23 -5.87 -14.78 8.39
N ASP A 24 -4.58 -15.06 8.60
CA ASP A 24 -3.82 -14.58 9.76
C ASP A 24 -3.73 -13.05 9.79
N GLU A 25 -3.52 -12.40 8.64
CA GLU A 25 -3.53 -10.94 8.52
C GLU A 25 -4.90 -10.35 8.84
N THR A 26 -5.97 -11.01 8.40
CA THR A 26 -7.35 -10.60 8.68
C THR A 26 -7.66 -10.70 10.17
N ASP A 27 -7.25 -11.79 10.82
CA ASP A 27 -7.45 -12.01 12.26
C ASP A 27 -6.68 -10.99 13.09
N LEU A 28 -5.43 -10.71 12.73
CA LEU A 28 -4.62 -9.68 13.37
C LEU A 28 -5.28 -8.29 13.27
N LEU A 29 -5.70 -7.90 12.07
CA LEU A 29 -6.35 -6.61 11.84
C LEU A 29 -7.70 -6.51 12.56
N THR A 30 -8.44 -7.61 12.65
CA THR A 30 -9.69 -7.69 13.40
C THR A 30 -9.45 -7.53 14.90
N ALA A 31 -8.45 -8.20 15.47
CA ALA A 31 -8.07 -8.03 16.86
C ALA A 31 -7.64 -6.59 17.17
N ALA A 32 -6.82 -5.98 16.31
CA ALA A 32 -6.39 -4.59 16.44
C ALA A 32 -7.56 -3.60 16.35
N SER A 33 -8.46 -3.82 15.38
CA SER A 33 -9.70 -3.04 15.20
C SER A 33 -10.57 -3.08 16.46
N ASN A 34 -10.76 -4.26 17.04
CA ASN A 34 -11.56 -4.44 18.26
C ASN A 34 -10.91 -3.77 19.49
N MET A 35 -9.58 -3.88 19.61
CA MET A 35 -8.84 -3.26 20.72
C MET A 35 -8.87 -1.73 20.67
N LEU A 36 -8.79 -1.15 19.46
CA LEU A 36 -8.72 0.29 19.27
C LEU A 36 -10.08 0.96 19.04
N GLY A 37 -11.13 0.18 18.74
CA GLY A 37 -12.44 0.71 18.37
C GLY A 37 -12.45 1.44 17.02
N ILE A 38 -11.54 1.09 16.11
CA ILE A 38 -11.34 1.76 14.82
C ILE A 38 -11.57 0.75 13.70
N GLU A 39 -12.33 1.10 12.67
CA GLU A 39 -12.53 0.23 11.51
C GLU A 39 -11.21 -0.20 10.85
N ILE A 40 -11.11 -1.48 10.45
CA ILE A 40 -9.94 -2.05 9.75
C ILE A 40 -9.50 -1.18 8.55
N SER A 41 -10.44 -0.67 7.75
CA SER A 41 -10.12 0.16 6.58
C SER A 41 -9.46 1.50 6.94
N VAL A 42 -9.79 2.05 8.11
CA VAL A 42 -9.19 3.27 8.65
C VAL A 42 -7.81 2.95 9.23
N LEU A 43 -7.71 1.84 9.96
CA LEU A 43 -6.46 1.37 10.55
C LEU A 43 -5.37 1.14 9.48
N ILE A 44 -5.69 0.42 8.41
CA ILE A 44 -4.77 0.19 7.28
C ILE A 44 -4.35 1.50 6.62
N ARG A 45 -5.28 2.44 6.44
CA ARG A 45 -4.96 3.76 5.86
C ARG A 45 -4.01 4.55 6.75
N GLN A 46 -4.23 4.56 8.06
CA GLN A 46 -3.36 5.25 9.01
C GLN A 46 -1.97 4.62 9.03
N MET A 47 -1.87 3.28 9.03
CA MET A 47 -0.60 2.56 8.94
C MET A 47 0.14 2.89 7.65
N ALA A 48 -0.54 2.81 6.49
CA ALA A 48 0.06 3.13 5.20
C ALA A 48 0.54 4.57 5.13
N MET A 49 -0.24 5.53 5.64
CA MET A 49 0.17 6.94 5.68
C MET A 49 1.36 7.17 6.62
N LYS A 50 1.36 6.54 7.80
CA LYS A 50 2.48 6.62 8.74
C LYS A 50 3.76 6.07 8.13
N GLN A 51 3.67 4.92 7.46
CA GLN A 51 4.81 4.32 6.77
C GLN A 51 5.28 5.19 5.59
N ALA A 52 4.36 5.76 4.80
CA ALA A 52 4.73 6.64 3.68
C ALA A 52 5.47 7.88 4.17
N ILE A 53 4.99 8.53 5.24
CA ILE A 53 5.68 9.67 5.86
C ILE A 53 7.05 9.25 6.37
N HIS A 54 7.16 8.11 7.06
CA HIS A 54 8.43 7.58 7.54
C HIS A 54 9.42 7.38 6.39
N THR A 55 9.00 6.72 5.31
CA THR A 55 9.84 6.53 4.11
C THR A 55 10.26 7.85 3.46
N LEU A 56 9.41 8.87 3.48
CA LEU A 56 9.74 10.19 2.93
C LEU A 56 10.68 11.02 3.83
N VAL A 57 10.70 10.75 5.14
CA VAL A 57 11.44 11.53 6.14
C VAL A 57 12.76 10.85 6.54
N ASP A 58 12.82 9.52 6.53
CA ASP A 58 14.04 8.74 6.76
C ASP A 58 15.00 8.76 5.55
N ASP A 59 14.73 9.57 4.53
CA ASP A 59 15.64 9.89 3.44
C ASP A 59 16.76 10.84 3.93
N SER A 60 17.43 10.46 5.01
CA SER A 60 18.71 11.02 5.43
C SER A 60 19.82 10.07 4.99
N GLU A 61 20.40 10.38 3.82
CA GLU A 61 21.75 10.00 3.38
C GLU A 61 22.04 8.59 2.85
N ASP A 62 21.17 7.98 2.04
CA ASP A 62 21.65 7.00 1.05
C ASP A 62 20.93 7.23 -0.27
N ASP A 63 21.65 7.79 -1.25
CA ASP A 63 21.17 7.96 -2.63
C ASP A 63 20.65 6.62 -3.15
N PHE A 64 19.33 6.44 -3.15
CA PHE A 64 18.69 5.23 -3.64
C PHE A 64 19.05 5.02 -5.13
N ASN A 65 20.04 4.17 -5.39
CA ASN A 65 20.48 3.81 -6.72
C ASN A 65 19.93 2.43 -7.12
N LEU A 66 18.74 2.44 -7.72
CA LEU A 66 18.06 1.24 -8.22
C LEU A 66 18.96 0.39 -9.14
N TYR A 67 19.92 0.98 -9.85
CA TYR A 67 20.84 0.25 -10.73
C TYR A 67 21.81 -0.64 -9.93
N GLU A 68 22.28 -0.19 -8.77
CA GLU A 68 23.18 -0.96 -7.90
C GLU A 68 22.47 -2.21 -7.36
N PHE A 69 21.24 -2.05 -6.87
CA PHE A 69 20.42 -3.17 -6.39
C PHE A 69 20.06 -4.18 -7.50
N LEU A 70 19.73 -3.70 -8.71
CA LEU A 70 19.41 -4.58 -9.84
C LEU A 70 20.65 -5.28 -10.41
N SER A 71 21.81 -4.64 -10.36
CA SER A 71 23.07 -5.19 -10.87
C SER A 71 23.74 -6.19 -9.91
N GLU A 72 23.51 -6.11 -8.59
CA GLU A 72 23.95 -7.13 -7.63
C GLU A 72 23.37 -8.53 -7.93
N GLY A 73 22.10 -8.61 -8.33
CA GLY A 73 21.45 -9.86 -8.72
C GLY A 73 22.02 -10.41 -10.04
N ALA A 74 22.21 -9.55 -11.04
CA ALA A 74 22.72 -9.94 -12.34
C ALA A 74 24.19 -10.42 -12.29
N ASN A 75 25.05 -9.73 -11.54
CA ASN A 75 26.47 -10.08 -11.40
C ASN A 75 26.67 -11.43 -10.68
N LYS A 76 25.85 -11.74 -9.66
CA LYS A 76 25.91 -13.04 -8.96
C LYS A 76 25.42 -14.21 -9.82
N GLN A 77 24.57 -13.97 -10.81
CA GLN A 77 24.13 -15.00 -11.77
C GLN A 77 25.12 -15.19 -12.92
N LEU A 78 25.79 -14.12 -13.38
CA LEU A 78 26.79 -14.18 -14.46
C LEU A 78 28.13 -14.75 -13.99
N SER A 79 28.51 -14.63 -12.71
CA SER A 79 29.77 -15.21 -12.19
C SER A 79 29.70 -16.71 -11.88
N ARG A 80 28.53 -17.33 -12.04
CA ARG A 80 28.31 -18.78 -11.82
C ARG A 80 28.16 -19.56 -13.12
N SER A 81 28.41 -18.94 -14.27
CA SER A 81 28.36 -19.59 -15.58
C SER A 81 29.73 -19.79 -16.19
#